data_AF-A0AAN9F5C9-F1
#
_entry.id   AF-A0AAN9F5C9-F1
#
_cell.length_a   1.000
_cell.length_b   1.000
_cell.length_c   1.000
_cell.angle_alpha   90.00
_cell.angle_beta   90.00
_cell.angle_gamma   90.00
#
_symmetry.space_group_name_H-M   'P 1'
#
loop_
_entity.id
_entity.type
_entity.pdbx_description
1 polymer ?
#
loop_
_entity_poly.entity_id
_entity_poly.type
_entity_poly.pdbx_seq_one_letter_code
_entity_poly.pdbx_strand_id
1 'polypeptide(L)'
;MGDNNASKVSDREGFKFNFTATPTTASGATSVVEAQDGVIKEQDRLLPIANVGRIMKQILPPNAKVSKEAKETMQECVSEFISFVTGEASDKCHKEKRKTVNGDDICWALATLGFDDYAEPLKRYLLKFRELEGEKANISKE
;
A
#
# COMPACT_ATOMS: atom_id res chain seq x y z
N MET A 1 5.98 6.02 51.74
CA MET A 1 6.63 5.08 50.81
C MET A 1 5.52 4.44 50.01
N GLY A 2 5.07 5.03 48.89
CA GLY A 2 5.70 4.92 47.57
C GLY A 2 5.03 3.72 46.85
N ASP A 3 4.46 3.79 45.65
CA ASP A 3 4.43 4.80 44.62
C ASP A 3 3.12 4.68 43.81
N ASN A 4 2.70 5.80 43.23
CA ASN A 4 1.77 5.86 42.12
C ASN A 4 2.36 5.12 40.92
N ASN A 5 1.57 4.32 40.18
CA ASN A 5 1.78 4.26 38.74
C ASN A 5 0.50 3.88 37.99
N ALA A 6 0.00 4.88 37.27
CA ALA A 6 -1.05 4.74 36.28
C ALA A 6 -0.63 3.70 35.24
N SER A 7 -1.49 2.72 34.98
CA SER A 7 -1.36 1.86 33.81
C SER A 7 -1.60 2.71 32.57
N LYS A 8 -0.50 3.25 32.04
CA LYS A 8 -0.43 4.00 30.79
C LYS A 8 -0.92 3.08 29.68
N VAL A 9 -2.15 3.31 29.21
CA VAL A 9 -2.63 2.79 27.93
C VAL A 9 -1.64 3.30 26.89
N SER A 10 -0.86 2.38 26.32
CA SER A 10 0.12 2.69 25.29
C SER A 10 -0.63 3.20 24.07
N ASP A 11 -0.51 4.49 23.82
CA ASP A 11 -1.11 5.19 22.69
C ASP A 11 -0.79 4.49 21.37
N ARG A 12 -1.86 4.30 20.62
CA ARG A 12 -1.94 3.58 19.35
C ARG A 12 -1.50 4.55 18.25
N GLU A 13 -0.20 4.68 18.01
CA GLU A 13 0.30 5.40 16.82
C GLU A 13 0.17 4.50 15.59
N GLY A 14 -1.05 4.48 15.03
CA GLY A 14 -1.26 4.03 13.66
C GLY A 14 -0.48 4.94 12.70
N PHE A 15 0.08 4.36 11.65
CA PHE A 15 0.74 5.08 10.57
C PHE A 15 -0.26 6.06 9.94
N LYS A 16 -0.19 7.34 10.33
CA LYS A 16 -1.05 8.40 9.80
C LYS A 16 -0.54 8.81 8.42
N PHE A 17 -1.15 8.30 7.36
CA PHE A 17 -1.04 8.94 6.06
C PHE A 17 -1.98 10.15 6.04
N ASN A 18 -1.42 11.36 6.04
CA ASN A 18 -2.20 12.59 6.09
C ASN A 18 -2.86 12.83 4.73
N PHE A 19 -4.15 12.52 4.62
CA PHE A 19 -5.01 13.04 3.54
C PHE A 19 -5.71 14.30 4.06
N THR A 20 -5.09 15.46 3.87
CA THR A 20 -5.78 16.74 4.08
C THR A 20 -6.61 17.04 2.84
N ALA A 21 -7.91 16.72 2.91
CA ALA A 21 -8.90 17.45 2.13
C ALA A 21 -8.89 18.91 2.62
N THR A 22 -8.46 19.85 1.78
CA THR A 22 -8.44 21.26 2.13
C THR A 22 -9.85 21.86 2.03
N PRO A 23 -10.28 22.59 3.07
CA PRO A 23 -10.89 23.88 2.84
C PRO A 23 -10.04 24.99 3.47
N THR A 24 -9.85 26.04 2.67
CA THR A 24 -9.22 27.33 2.97
C THR A 24 -9.39 27.81 4.42
N THR A 25 -8.29 28.17 5.10
CA THR A 25 -7.99 29.50 5.75
C THR A 25 -7.06 29.36 6.98
N ALA A 26 -5.88 29.99 6.85
CA ALA A 26 -4.91 30.56 7.79
C ALA A 26 -4.72 30.09 9.27
N SER A 27 -3.43 29.80 9.54
CA SER A 27 -2.58 30.26 10.65
C SER A 27 -2.43 29.41 11.93
N GLY A 28 -1.18 29.03 12.21
CA GLY A 28 -0.74 28.54 13.53
C GLY A 28 0.42 27.53 13.45
N ALA A 29 1.66 28.03 13.60
CA ALA A 29 2.89 27.22 13.58
C ALA A 29 3.10 26.42 14.88
N THR A 30 3.58 25.17 14.77
CA THR A 30 4.35 24.49 15.83
C THR A 30 5.25 23.45 15.18
N SER A 31 6.56 23.58 15.39
CA SER A 31 7.62 22.78 14.80
C SER A 31 7.70 21.38 15.42
N VAL A 32 7.66 20.32 14.59
CA VAL A 32 8.00 18.95 14.97
C VAL A 32 8.87 18.30 13.89
N VAL A 33 10.04 17.84 14.33
CA VAL A 33 10.97 16.84 13.76
C VAL A 33 10.80 16.49 12.27
N GLU A 34 11.76 16.97 11.48
CA GLU A 34 11.96 16.65 10.06
C GLU A 34 12.36 15.16 9.89
N ALA A 35 11.38 14.28 9.69
CA ALA A 35 11.55 13.23 8.68
C ALA A 35 11.38 13.94 7.33
N GLN A 36 12.35 13.82 6.43
CA GLN A 36 12.39 14.56 5.15
C GLN A 36 11.00 14.58 4.50
N ASP A 37 10.31 15.70 4.69
CA ASP A 37 9.04 16.04 4.07
C ASP A 37 9.38 16.50 2.66
N GLY A 38 9.90 15.57 1.88
CA GLY A 38 9.74 15.67 0.44
C GLY A 38 8.24 15.58 0.24
N VAL A 39 7.59 16.72 0.04
CA VAL A 39 6.21 16.79 -0.45
C VAL A 39 6.20 16.02 -1.77
N ILE A 40 5.98 14.71 -1.68
CA ILE A 40 5.78 13.86 -2.85
C ILE A 40 4.53 14.42 -3.47
N LYS A 41 4.68 15.02 -4.66
CA LYS A 41 3.53 15.61 -5.36
C LYS A 41 2.51 14.50 -5.53
N GLU A 42 1.24 14.82 -5.33
CA GLU A 42 0.16 13.85 -5.47
C GLU A 42 0.24 13.09 -6.81
N GLN A 43 0.61 13.80 -7.88
CA GLN A 43 0.85 13.22 -9.20
C GLN A 43 1.95 12.15 -9.24
N ASP A 44 2.97 12.23 -8.39
CA ASP A 44 4.06 11.24 -8.31
C ASP A 44 3.58 9.92 -7.68
N ARG A 45 2.43 9.94 -6.97
CA ARG A 45 1.80 8.75 -6.35
C ARG A 45 0.81 8.06 -7.27
N LEU A 46 0.41 8.71 -8.36
CA LEU A 46 -0.59 8.18 -9.29
C LEU A 46 0.07 7.32 -10.37
N LEU A 47 -0.56 6.19 -10.68
CA LEU A 47 -0.16 5.39 -11.84
C LEU A 47 -0.46 6.15 -13.15
N PRO A 48 0.29 5.95 -14.24
CA PRO A 48 -0.01 6.60 -15.51
C PRO A 48 -1.45 6.35 -15.97
N ILE A 49 -2.21 7.42 -16.20
CA ILE A 49 -3.64 7.37 -16.55
C ILE A 49 -3.91 6.51 -17.80
N ALA A 50 -2.96 6.46 -18.73
CA ALA A 50 -3.04 5.64 -19.94
C ALA A 50 -3.04 4.13 -19.62
N ASN A 51 -2.25 3.71 -18.62
CA ASN A 51 -2.18 2.31 -18.20
C ASN A 51 -3.46 1.90 -17.47
N VAL A 52 -3.97 2.75 -16.58
CA VAL A 52 -5.27 2.55 -15.91
C VAL A 52 -6.38 2.41 -16.96
N GLY A 53 -6.47 3.35 -17.90
CA GLY A 53 -7.48 3.32 -18.96
C GLY A 53 -7.37 2.10 -19.89
N ARG A 54 -6.16 1.58 -20.14
CA ARG A 54 -5.95 0.36 -20.92
C ARG A 54 -6.49 -0.86 -20.20
N ILE A 55 -6.21 -1.02 -18.91
CA ILE A 55 -6.68 -2.16 -18.11
C ILE A 55 -8.19 -2.11 -17.96
N MET A 56 -8.77 -0.95 -17.65
CA MET A 56 -10.23 -0.78 -17.56
C MET A 56 -10.95 -1.26 -18.83
N LYS A 57 -10.36 -1.03 -20.02
CA LYS A 57 -10.93 -1.48 -21.29
C LYS A 57 -10.82 -2.99 -21.56
N GLN A 58 -9.91 -3.71 -20.93
CA GLN A 58 -9.70 -5.14 -21.20
C GLN A 58 -10.91 -6.00 -20.84
N ILE A 59 -11.70 -5.55 -19.86
CA ILE A 59 -12.92 -6.25 -19.41
C ILE A 59 -14.19 -5.72 -20.07
N LEU A 60 -14.08 -4.74 -20.97
CA LEU A 60 -15.21 -4.10 -21.64
C LEU A 60 -15.33 -4.54 -23.11
N PRO A 61 -16.53 -4.45 -23.70
CA PRO A 61 -16.70 -4.67 -25.14
C PRO A 61 -15.80 -3.75 -25.99
N PRO A 62 -15.39 -4.16 -27.21
CA PRO A 62 -14.41 -3.42 -28.02
C PRO A 62 -14.73 -1.94 -28.28
N ASN A 63 -16.02 -1.62 -28.40
CA ASN A 63 -16.50 -0.27 -28.72
C ASN A 63 -16.88 0.55 -27.47
N ALA A 64 -16.68 0.01 -26.28
CA ALA A 64 -16.99 0.71 -25.04
C ALA A 64 -16.08 1.93 -24.84
N LYS A 65 -16.68 3.02 -24.38
CA LYS A 65 -15.97 4.25 -24.02
C LYS A 65 -15.92 4.36 -22.50
N VAL A 66 -14.77 4.77 -21.99
CA VAL A 66 -14.57 5.11 -20.58
C VAL A 66 -14.35 6.62 -20.54
N SER A 67 -15.15 7.33 -19.74
CA SER A 67 -15.03 8.78 -19.59
C SER A 67 -13.69 9.17 -18.98
N LYS A 68 -13.38 10.47 -19.01
CA LYS A 68 -12.15 10.98 -18.38
C LYS A 68 -12.24 10.82 -16.86
N GLU A 69 -13.37 11.22 -16.30
CA GLU A 69 -13.67 11.23 -14.87
C GLU A 69 -13.58 9.81 -14.30
N ALA A 70 -14.12 8.80 -15.01
CA ALA A 70 -14.02 7.42 -14.56
C ALA A 70 -12.58 6.89 -14.50
N LYS A 71 -11.70 7.36 -15.41
CA LYS A 71 -10.28 6.97 -15.37
C LYS A 71 -9.57 7.66 -14.20
N GLU A 72 -9.86 8.93 -13.94
CA GLU A 72 -9.29 9.69 -12.82
C GLU A 72 -9.72 9.09 -11.49
N THR A 73 -11.01 8.78 -11.30
CA THR A 73 -11.50 8.08 -10.10
C THR A 73 -10.81 6.73 -9.92
N MET A 74 -10.70 5.92 -10.98
CA MET A 74 -10.01 4.64 -10.86
C MET A 74 -8.50 4.78 -10.60
N GLN A 75 -7.87 5.85 -11.08
CA GLN A 75 -6.46 6.16 -10.83
C GLN A 75 -6.24 6.49 -9.33
N GLU A 76 -7.14 7.25 -8.72
CA GLU A 76 -7.14 7.52 -7.29
C GLU A 76 -7.39 6.23 -6.49
N CYS A 77 -8.43 5.47 -6.85
CA CYS A 77 -8.79 4.23 -6.15
C CYS A 77 -7.67 3.18 -6.19
N VAL A 78 -6.94 3.04 -7.30
CA VAL A 78 -5.85 2.06 -7.39
C VAL A 78 -4.64 2.48 -6.57
N SER A 79 -4.34 3.77 -6.49
CA SER A 79 -3.28 4.29 -5.62
C SER A 79 -3.64 4.13 -4.14
N GLU A 80 -4.90 4.35 -3.78
CA GLU A 80 -5.41 4.07 -2.44
C GLU A 80 -5.37 2.57 -2.14
N PHE A 81 -5.78 1.71 -3.07
CA PHE A 81 -5.74 0.26 -2.92
C PHE A 81 -4.32 -0.25 -2.63
N ILE A 82 -3.30 0.25 -3.34
CA ILE A 82 -1.90 -0.07 -3.05
C ILE A 82 -1.54 0.33 -1.63
N SER A 83 -1.90 1.56 -1.22
CA SER A 83 -1.60 2.07 0.12
C SER A 83 -2.32 1.28 1.21
N PHE A 84 -3.57 0.87 0.95
CA PHE A 84 -4.40 0.11 1.87
C PHE A 84 -3.85 -1.30 2.11
N VAL A 85 -3.58 -2.05 1.04
CA VAL A 85 -3.03 -3.41 1.14
C VAL A 85 -1.62 -3.40 1.75
N THR A 86 -0.78 -2.45 1.34
CA THR A 86 0.59 -2.35 1.88
C THR A 86 0.62 -1.88 3.32
N GLY A 87 -0.34 -1.04 3.74
CA GLY A 87 -0.56 -0.66 5.13
C GLY A 87 -0.89 -1.87 6.01
N GLU A 88 -1.87 -2.69 5.61
CA GLU A 88 -2.27 -3.88 6.36
C GLU A 88 -1.12 -4.91 6.46
N ALA A 89 -0.39 -5.12 5.36
CA ALA A 89 0.79 -5.99 5.34
C ALA A 89 1.93 -5.46 6.23
N SER A 90 2.15 -4.14 6.20
CA SER A 90 3.13 -3.46 7.05
C SER A 90 2.79 -3.64 8.53
N ASP A 91 1.53 -3.46 8.90
CA ASP A 91 1.07 -3.62 10.28
C ASP A 91 1.33 -5.03 10.81
N LYS A 92 1.06 -6.07 10.01
CA LYS A 92 1.42 -7.45 10.37
C LYS A 92 2.92 -7.63 10.52
N CYS A 93 3.71 -7.18 9.54
CA CYS A 93 5.16 -7.27 9.57
C CYS A 93 5.74 -6.67 10.86
N HIS A 94 5.27 -5.48 11.24
CA HIS A 94 5.70 -4.80 12.46
C HIS A 94 5.24 -5.52 13.73
N LYS A 95 4.00 -6.06 13.77
CA LYS A 95 3.52 -6.89 14.88
C LYS A 95 4.39 -8.13 15.10
N GLU A 96 4.94 -8.69 14.02
CA GLU A 96 5.89 -9.81 14.05
C GLU A 96 7.36 -9.38 14.30
N LYS A 97 7.60 -8.11 14.66
CA LYS A 97 8.92 -7.52 14.92
C LYS A 97 9.88 -7.59 13.73
N ARG A 98 9.34 -7.66 12.50
CA ARG A 98 10.11 -7.59 11.26
C ARG A 98 10.11 -6.16 10.73
N LYS A 99 11.22 -5.76 10.12
CA LYS A 99 11.39 -4.42 9.49
C LYS A 99 11.18 -4.43 7.97
N THR A 100 11.02 -5.62 7.39
CA THR A 100 10.93 -5.80 5.93
C THR A 100 9.66 -6.59 5.63
N VAL A 101 8.75 -5.94 4.92
CA VAL A 101 7.55 -6.55 4.37
C VAL A 101 7.97 -7.52 3.26
N ASN A 102 7.46 -8.74 3.30
CA ASN A 102 7.74 -9.76 2.29
C ASN A 102 6.48 -10.12 1.48
N GLY A 103 6.63 -11.00 0.49
CA GLY A 103 5.50 -11.43 -0.34
C GLY A 103 4.41 -12.21 0.42
N ASP A 104 4.77 -12.90 1.51
CA ASP A 104 3.80 -13.64 2.33
C ASP A 104 2.90 -12.68 3.13
N ASP A 105 3.43 -11.52 3.53
CA ASP A 105 2.65 -10.46 4.19
C ASP A 105 1.58 -9.89 3.25
N ILE A 106 1.93 -9.66 1.99
CA ILE A 106 0.99 -9.18 0.96
C ILE A 106 -0.11 -10.22 0.72
N CYS A 107 0.27 -11.49 0.58
CA CYS A 107 -0.69 -12.57 0.38
C CYS A 107 -1.63 -12.74 1.58
N TRP A 108 -1.13 -12.53 2.80
CA TRP A 108 -1.94 -12.53 4.01
C TRP A 108 -2.88 -11.32 4.05
N ALA A 109 -2.38 -10.12 3.77
CA ALA A 109 -3.18 -8.90 3.79
C ALA A 109 -4.36 -9.00 2.83
N LEU A 110 -4.13 -9.48 1.59
CA LEU A 110 -5.22 -9.69 0.63
C LEU A 110 -6.29 -10.64 1.15
N ALA A 111 -5.92 -11.76 1.79
CA ALA A 111 -6.88 -12.68 2.38
C ALA A 111 -7.65 -12.04 3.55
N THR A 112 -6.95 -11.36 4.47
CA THR A 112 -7.57 -10.67 5.62
C THR A 112 -8.56 -9.58 5.18
N LEU A 113 -8.26 -8.91 4.06
CA LEU A 113 -9.09 -7.85 3.49
C LEU A 113 -10.26 -8.38 2.63
N GLY A 114 -10.41 -9.71 2.50
CA GLY A 114 -11.50 -10.35 1.75
C GLY A 114 -11.27 -10.48 0.24
N PHE A 115 -10.02 -10.36 -0.22
CA PHE A 115 -9.61 -10.58 -1.61
C PHE A 115 -9.09 -12.01 -1.84
N ASP A 116 -9.77 -13.02 -1.28
CA ASP A 116 -9.33 -14.42 -1.31
C ASP A 116 -9.11 -14.96 -2.73
N ASP A 117 -9.98 -14.56 -3.67
CA ASP A 117 -9.89 -14.91 -5.10
C ASP A 117 -8.57 -14.44 -5.75
N TYR A 118 -7.91 -13.44 -5.16
CA TYR A 118 -6.60 -12.94 -5.59
C TYR A 118 -5.45 -13.48 -4.74
N ALA A 119 -5.68 -13.67 -3.43
CA ALA A 119 -4.66 -14.14 -2.49
C ALA A 119 -4.12 -15.52 -2.87
N GLU A 120 -5.00 -16.45 -3.26
CA GLU A 120 -4.62 -17.80 -3.65
C GLU A 120 -3.75 -17.86 -4.91
N PRO A 121 -4.18 -17.28 -6.06
CA PRO A 121 -3.33 -17.19 -7.24
C PRO A 121 -1.98 -16.51 -6.96
N LEU A 122 -1.97 -15.46 -6.13
CA LEU A 122 -0.74 -14.74 -5.81
C LEU A 122 0.24 -15.59 -4.99
N LYS A 123 -0.24 -16.40 -4.04
CA LYS A 123 0.61 -17.37 -3.33
C LYS A 123 1.26 -18.38 -4.28
N ARG A 124 0.49 -18.91 -5.25
CA ARG A 124 1.02 -19.82 -6.28
C ARG A 124 2.07 -19.14 -7.15
N TYR A 125 1.85 -17.88 -7.52
CA TYR A 125 2.83 -17.09 -8.25
C TYR A 125 4.10 -16.86 -7.44
N LEU A 126 3.97 -16.49 -6.16
CA LEU A 126 5.10 -16.25 -5.26
C LEU A 126 5.97 -17.50 -5.09
N LEU A 127 5.37 -18.68 -4.99
CA LEU A 127 6.09 -19.95 -4.93
C LEU A 127 6.96 -20.15 -6.18
N LYS A 128 6.35 -20.04 -7.37
CA LYS A 128 7.07 -20.16 -8.65
C LYS A 128 8.16 -19.12 -8.82
N PHE A 129 7.92 -17.89 -8.37
CA PHE A 129 8.93 -16.84 -8.41
C PHE A 129 10.16 -17.21 -7.56
N ARG A 130 9.96 -17.76 -6.36
CA ARG A 130 11.04 -18.21 -5.49
C ARG A 130 11.83 -19.38 -6.09
N GLU A 131 11.17 -20.32 -6.76
CA GLU A 131 11.82 -21.42 -7.49
C GLU A 131 12.74 -20.87 -8.60
N LEU A 132 12.23 -19.99 -9.46
CA LEU A 132 12.99 -19.39 -10.55
C LEU A 132 14.18 -18.55 -10.08
N GLU A 133 14.02 -17.78 -9.00
CA GLU A 133 15.12 -17.01 -8.40
C GLU A 133 16.18 -17.93 -7.78
N GLY A 134 15.77 -19.05 -7.17
CA GLY A 134 16.67 -20.07 -6.64
C GLY A 134 17.49 -20.75 -7.74
N GLU A 135 16.87 -21.07 -8.88
CA GLU A 135 17.54 -21.65 -10.05
C GLU A 135 18.60 -20.71 -10.63
N LYS A 136 18.28 -19.43 -10.82
CA LYS A 136 19.26 -18.43 -11.29
C LYS A 136 20.46 -18.30 -10.37
N ALA A 137 20.24 -18.36 -9.06
CA ALA A 137 21.31 -18.26 -8.07
C ALA A 137 22.24 -19.51 -8.06
N ASN A 138 21.75 -20.66 -8.52
CA ASN A 138 22.55 -21.87 -8.69
C ASN A 138 23.35 -21.86 -9.99
N ILE A 139 22.76 -21.37 -11.09
CA ILE A 139 23.45 -21.24 -12.39
C ILE A 139 24.61 -20.24 -12.33
N SER A 140 24.49 -19.16 -11.56
CA SER A 140 25.59 -18.18 -11.39
C SER A 140 26.78 -18.68 -10.56
N LYS A 141 26.73 -19.91 -10.04
CA LYS A 141 27.78 -20.52 -9.21
C LYS A 141 28.55 -21.64 -9.91
N GLU A 142 28.16 -21.99 -11.14
CA GLU A 142 28.94 -22.83 -12.06
C GLU A 142 29.67 -21.97 -13.09
#